data_AF-A0A8H6Y0B7-F1
#
_entry.id   AF-A0A8H6Y0B7-F1
#
_cell.length_a   1.000
_cell.length_b   1.000
_cell.length_c   1.000
_cell.angle_alpha   90.00
_cell.angle_beta   90.00
_cell.angle_gamma   90.00
#
_symmetry.space_group_name_H-M   'P 1'
#
loop_
_entity.id
_entity.type
_entity.pdbx_description
1 polymer ?
#
loop_
_entity_poly.entity_id
_entity_poly.type
_entity_poly.pdbx_seq_one_letter_code
_entity_poly.pdbx_strand_id
1 'polypeptide(L)'
;MSSHSPTAAGITITLSTLRDSYHHTDEDEIDKERAVSETPTSKKRPLRGQSGFAAFYRSASWVLGFREKYSLLNCFIWGGALIGICLARTPTFNPSRISHYLIPGEWFSFSQPLFKIPLFIHIYLATFGGIGAVFQFIPAIRRSKVLLHRINGYTVLFCLVVAMICGCFAARRAFGGEINAQGAYYVQALLIISCAFMGFKNVKKDTRRHRKWMLRMVCYAGNALTARLIALPTRSIITLIGTYYSIFRCDEVINLIRAPETIQGSFPQCNSTDATSVFVAVHASVHDPPLYVASAARAAQGLSLWIATVIHILAIEIYIYKTDAANQVRLNFALEPRDFTQE
;
A
#
# COMPACT_ATOMS: atom_id res chain seq x y z
N MET A 1 10.63 33.86 59.90
CA MET A 1 11.13 34.30 58.58
C MET A 1 11.66 33.06 57.87
N SER A 2 10.81 32.18 57.33
CA SER A 2 10.07 32.25 56.06
C SER A 2 10.96 32.17 54.81
N SER A 3 11.03 30.99 54.22
CA SER A 3 10.87 30.81 52.76
C SER A 3 10.44 29.38 52.47
N HIS A 4 9.13 29.20 52.31
CA HIS A 4 8.50 27.99 51.76
C HIS A 4 8.55 28.04 50.23
N SER A 5 8.68 26.87 49.60
CA SER A 5 8.07 26.56 48.30
C SER A 5 7.89 25.04 48.17
N PRO A 6 6.65 24.53 47.99
CA PRO A 6 6.34 23.11 48.03
C PRO A 6 6.20 22.46 46.63
N THR A 7 6.18 21.13 46.71
CA THR A 7 5.95 20.09 45.71
C THR A 7 4.71 20.25 44.82
N ALA A 8 4.86 19.86 43.56
CA ALA A 8 3.78 19.73 42.58
C ALA A 8 3.04 18.39 42.74
N ALA A 9 1.71 18.46 42.95
CA ALA A 9 0.77 17.35 42.85
C ALA A 9 -0.14 17.56 41.64
N GLY A 10 -0.41 16.47 40.91
CA GLY A 10 -1.21 16.48 39.68
C GLY A 10 -2.70 16.78 39.90
N ILE A 11 -3.36 17.26 38.86
CA ILE A 11 -4.81 17.44 38.81
C ILE A 11 -5.35 16.82 37.52
N THR A 12 -6.17 15.80 37.71
CA THR A 12 -7.10 15.18 36.77
C THR A 12 -8.29 16.13 36.57
N ILE A 13 -8.66 16.46 35.33
CA ILE A 13 -9.84 17.28 35.02
C ILE A 13 -10.93 16.39 34.41
N THR A 14 -12.05 16.27 35.13
CA THR A 14 -13.30 15.64 34.72
C THR A 14 -14.20 16.61 33.95
N LEU A 15 -14.96 16.06 33.01
CA LEU A 15 -15.57 16.72 31.84
C LEU A 15 -17.01 17.23 32.09
N SER A 16 -17.28 17.83 33.24
CA SER A 16 -18.65 18.18 33.67
C SER A 16 -18.95 19.68 33.85
N THR A 17 -18.09 20.59 33.40
CA THR A 17 -18.22 22.05 33.70
C THR A 17 -18.27 22.98 32.49
N LEU A 18 -18.66 22.51 31.30
CA LEU A 18 -18.88 23.40 30.14
C LEU A 18 -20.30 23.27 29.57
N ARG A 19 -21.31 23.06 30.43
CA ARG A 19 -22.72 22.97 30.04
C ARG A 19 -23.59 24.20 30.38
N ASP A 20 -23.09 25.16 31.14
CA ASP A 20 -23.93 26.27 31.65
C ASP A 20 -23.34 27.66 31.35
N SER A 21 -23.33 28.03 30.08
CA SER A 21 -23.13 29.44 29.68
C SER A 21 -23.70 29.68 28.29
N TYR A 22 -25.02 29.83 28.19
CA TYR A 22 -25.69 30.66 27.16
C TYR A 22 -27.11 31.01 27.64
N HIS A 23 -27.23 32.17 28.32
CA HIS A 23 -28.45 32.98 28.49
C HIS A 23 -29.10 33.21 27.11
N HIS A 24 -30.40 33.05 26.85
CA HIS A 24 -31.60 33.76 27.33
C HIS A 24 -31.52 35.30 27.23
N THR A 25 -31.93 35.84 26.07
CA THR A 25 -32.63 37.13 25.87
C THR A 25 -33.25 37.20 24.46
N ASP A 26 -34.56 37.43 24.44
CA ASP A 26 -35.39 38.23 23.50
C ASP A 26 -35.25 38.08 21.96
N GLU A 27 -36.21 37.37 21.33
CA GLU A 27 -36.53 37.48 19.88
C GLU A 27 -38.05 37.48 19.60
N ASP A 28 -38.89 38.02 20.51
CA ASP A 28 -40.34 38.16 20.28
C ASP A 28 -40.73 39.50 19.58
N GLU A 29 -39.77 40.25 19.03
CA GLU A 29 -40.02 41.62 18.50
C GLU A 29 -39.50 41.88 17.08
N ILE A 30 -39.35 40.85 16.23
CA ILE A 30 -39.04 41.07 14.79
C ILE A 30 -39.86 40.13 13.89
N ASP A 31 -41.15 39.95 14.22
CA ASP A 31 -42.11 39.22 13.38
C ASP A 31 -43.22 40.13 12.81
N LYS A 32 -43.01 41.46 12.78
CA LYS A 32 -44.03 42.42 12.31
C LYS A 32 -43.65 43.34 11.14
N GLU A 33 -42.46 43.24 10.56
CA GLU A 33 -42.08 44.02 9.37
C GLU A 33 -41.96 43.22 8.06
N ARG A 34 -42.24 41.91 8.08
CA ARG A 34 -41.99 41.02 6.93
C ARG A 34 -43.20 40.69 6.06
N ALA A 35 -44.14 41.63 5.94
CA ALA A 35 -45.37 41.41 5.18
C ALA A 35 -45.75 42.57 4.26
N VAL A 36 -44.82 43.16 3.49
CA VAL A 36 -45.18 43.94 2.31
C VAL A 36 -44.10 43.79 1.23
N SER A 37 -44.53 43.26 0.07
CA SER A 37 -43.99 43.49 -1.28
C SER A 37 -42.52 43.14 -1.58
N GLU A 38 -42.30 42.07 -2.36
CA GLU A 38 -41.75 42.16 -3.73
C GLU A 38 -41.41 40.76 -4.29
N THR A 39 -42.11 40.35 -5.34
CA THR A 39 -41.54 39.58 -6.45
C THR A 39 -41.42 40.56 -7.61
N PRO A 40 -40.35 40.58 -8.44
CA PRO A 40 -39.94 39.43 -9.22
C PRO A 40 -38.43 39.33 -9.58
N THR A 41 -38.13 38.29 -10.36
CA THR A 41 -36.93 38.06 -11.21
C THR A 41 -35.77 37.28 -10.59
N SER A 42 -35.88 35.96 -10.80
CA SER A 42 -34.75 35.05 -10.98
C SER A 42 -33.75 35.64 -11.98
N LYS A 43 -32.73 36.34 -11.47
CA LYS A 43 -31.46 36.51 -12.20
C LYS A 43 -30.81 35.14 -12.23
N LYS A 44 -30.99 34.41 -13.36
CA LYS A 44 -30.14 33.28 -13.72
C LYS A 44 -28.68 33.75 -13.62
N ARG A 45 -28.02 33.35 -12.54
CA ARG A 45 -26.57 33.50 -12.38
C ARG A 45 -25.93 32.89 -13.63
N PRO A 46 -25.10 33.64 -14.39
CA PRO A 46 -24.53 33.11 -15.62
C PRO A 46 -23.79 31.82 -15.27
N LEU A 47 -24.13 30.75 -15.99
CA LEU A 47 -23.44 29.46 -15.94
C LEU A 47 -21.97 29.73 -16.27
N ARG A 48 -21.17 29.98 -15.23
CA ARG A 48 -19.72 30.08 -15.30
C ARG A 48 -19.25 28.84 -16.05
N GLY A 49 -18.73 29.05 -17.27
CA GLY A 49 -18.34 28.01 -18.21
C GLY A 49 -17.60 26.91 -17.46
N GLN A 50 -18.25 25.77 -17.27
CA GLN A 50 -17.57 24.62 -16.71
C GLN A 50 -16.56 24.21 -17.77
N SER A 51 -15.27 24.31 -17.45
CA SER A 51 -14.20 23.75 -18.27
C SER A 51 -14.62 22.34 -18.70
N GLY A 52 -14.53 21.98 -19.97
CA GLY A 52 -15.00 20.66 -20.48
C GLY A 52 -14.49 19.48 -19.64
N PHE A 53 -13.30 19.62 -19.06
CA PHE A 53 -12.71 18.68 -18.10
C PHE A 53 -13.56 18.48 -16.82
N ALA A 54 -14.11 19.54 -16.23
CA ALA A 54 -14.94 19.45 -15.03
C ALA A 54 -16.31 18.78 -15.30
N ALA A 55 -16.85 18.96 -16.50
CA ALA A 55 -18.07 18.28 -16.95
C ALA A 55 -17.79 16.78 -17.20
N PHE A 56 -16.69 16.47 -17.90
CA PHE A 56 -16.23 15.09 -18.11
C PHE A 56 -15.96 14.37 -16.78
N TYR A 57 -15.25 15.00 -15.84
CA TYR A 57 -14.97 14.43 -14.52
C TYR A 57 -16.25 14.11 -13.75
N ARG A 58 -17.24 15.01 -13.75
CA ARG A 58 -18.53 14.75 -13.10
C ARG A 58 -19.29 13.61 -13.76
N SER A 59 -19.29 13.55 -15.09
CA SER A 59 -19.92 12.47 -15.85
C SER A 59 -19.27 11.11 -15.54
N ALA A 60 -17.94 11.01 -15.63
CA ALA A 60 -17.19 9.81 -15.31
C ALA A 60 -17.35 9.39 -13.83
N SER A 61 -17.34 10.37 -12.91
CA SER A 61 -17.58 10.14 -11.49
C SER A 61 -18.96 9.55 -11.26
N TRP A 62 -19.98 10.08 -11.94
CA TRP A 62 -21.36 9.59 -11.83
C TRP A 62 -21.52 8.16 -12.37
N VAL A 63 -20.95 7.86 -13.54
CA VAL A 63 -20.98 6.51 -14.15
C VAL A 63 -20.28 5.47 -13.29
N LEU A 64 -19.07 5.78 -12.79
CA LEU A 64 -18.33 4.88 -11.89
C LEU A 64 -18.92 4.86 -10.48
N GLY A 65 -19.83 5.78 -10.20
CA GLY A 65 -20.60 5.80 -8.98
C GLY A 65 -19.96 6.55 -7.81
N PHE A 66 -18.89 7.30 -8.07
CA PHE A 66 -18.28 8.24 -7.13
C PHE A 66 -19.13 9.51 -7.06
N ARG A 67 -19.52 9.92 -5.84
CA ARG A 67 -20.26 11.18 -5.59
C ARG A 67 -19.36 12.28 -5.00
N GLU A 68 -18.12 11.95 -4.66
CA GLU A 68 -17.17 12.84 -4.01
C GLU A 68 -16.19 13.46 -5.00
N LYS A 69 -15.77 14.70 -4.72
CA LYS A 69 -14.85 15.47 -5.57
C LYS A 69 -13.47 14.83 -5.72
N TYR A 70 -13.04 13.99 -4.78
CA TYR A 70 -11.68 13.42 -4.76
C TYR A 70 -11.66 11.90 -4.86
N SER A 71 -12.79 11.19 -4.72
CA SER A 71 -12.77 9.71 -4.71
C SER A 71 -12.43 9.11 -6.06
N LEU A 72 -12.91 9.71 -7.16
CA LEU A 72 -12.53 9.27 -8.50
C LEU A 72 -11.04 9.55 -8.76
N LEU A 73 -10.53 10.70 -8.29
CA LEU A 73 -9.11 11.06 -8.41
C LEU A 73 -8.23 10.07 -7.64
N ASN A 74 -8.60 9.72 -6.41
CA ASN A 74 -7.89 8.73 -5.60
C ASN A 74 -7.93 7.33 -6.23
N CYS A 75 -9.08 6.93 -6.78
CA CYS A 75 -9.21 5.66 -7.50
C CYS A 75 -8.32 5.64 -8.75
N PHE A 76 -8.25 6.74 -9.48
CA PHE A 76 -7.40 6.86 -10.66
C PHE A 76 -5.90 6.84 -10.31
N ILE A 77 -5.47 7.64 -9.33
CA ILE A 77 -4.05 7.70 -8.93
C ILE A 77 -3.60 6.36 -8.35
N TRP A 78 -4.27 5.86 -7.31
CA TRP A 78 -3.82 4.67 -6.60
C TRP A 78 -4.22 3.37 -7.30
N GLY A 79 -5.44 3.29 -7.83
CA GLY A 79 -5.90 2.13 -8.61
C GLY A 79 -5.20 2.06 -9.97
N GLY A 80 -4.99 3.19 -10.63
CA GLY A 80 -4.21 3.26 -11.86
C GLY A 80 -2.75 2.90 -11.63
N ALA A 81 -2.12 3.36 -10.55
CA ALA A 81 -0.76 2.95 -10.18
C ALA A 81 -0.67 1.43 -9.90
N LEU A 82 -1.68 0.84 -9.24
CA LEU A 82 -1.73 -0.60 -9.00
C LEU A 82 -1.87 -1.40 -10.30
N ILE A 83 -2.76 -0.99 -11.21
CA ILE A 83 -2.89 -1.63 -12.53
C ILE A 83 -1.61 -1.44 -13.34
N GLY A 84 -1.05 -0.24 -13.34
CA GLY A 84 0.19 0.09 -14.06
C GLY A 84 1.34 -0.80 -13.64
N ILE A 85 1.53 -1.04 -12.34
CA ILE A 85 2.59 -1.93 -11.87
C ILE A 85 2.30 -3.40 -12.21
N CYS A 86 1.04 -3.85 -12.11
CA CYS A 86 0.65 -5.20 -12.52
C CYS A 86 0.96 -5.43 -14.00
N LEU A 87 0.62 -4.49 -14.87
CA LEU A 87 0.91 -4.56 -16.30
C LEU A 87 2.42 -4.49 -16.59
N ALA A 88 3.14 -3.60 -15.90
CA ALA A 88 4.60 -3.48 -16.02
C ALA A 88 5.37 -4.72 -15.52
N ARG A 89 4.70 -5.68 -14.87
CA ARG A 89 5.29 -6.96 -14.48
C ARG A 89 4.92 -8.12 -15.41
N THR A 90 3.99 -7.95 -16.36
CA THR A 90 3.60 -9.02 -17.30
C THR A 90 4.77 -9.67 -18.08
N PRO A 91 5.88 -8.97 -18.42
CA PRO A 91 7.02 -9.64 -19.05
C PRO A 91 7.69 -10.73 -18.20
N THR A 92 7.51 -10.67 -16.87
CA THR A 92 8.04 -11.68 -15.93
C THR A 92 7.27 -13.00 -15.95
N PHE A 93 6.15 -13.07 -16.67
CA PHE A 93 5.37 -14.31 -16.82
C PHE A 93 6.11 -15.33 -17.69
N ASN A 94 6.96 -14.86 -18.62
CA ASN A 94 7.74 -15.73 -19.47
C ASN A 94 9.01 -16.22 -18.74
N PRO A 95 9.17 -17.54 -18.50
CA PRO A 95 10.33 -18.06 -17.80
C PRO A 95 11.68 -17.79 -18.44
N SER A 96 11.71 -17.54 -19.75
CA SER A 96 12.94 -17.22 -20.47
C SER A 96 13.34 -15.75 -20.34
N ARG A 97 12.41 -14.86 -20.00
CA ARG A 97 12.66 -13.41 -19.92
C ARG A 97 12.83 -12.89 -18.50
N ILE A 98 12.31 -13.61 -17.50
CA ILE A 98 12.30 -13.17 -16.09
C ILE A 98 13.69 -12.80 -15.57
N SER A 99 14.76 -13.48 -16.01
CA SER A 99 16.14 -13.20 -15.62
C SER A 99 16.59 -11.77 -15.91
N HIS A 100 16.05 -11.13 -16.96
CA HIS A 100 16.37 -9.74 -17.32
C HIS A 100 15.62 -8.70 -16.48
N TYR A 101 14.56 -9.09 -15.79
CA TYR A 101 13.73 -8.19 -14.95
C TYR A 101 14.02 -8.34 -13.46
N LEU A 102 14.78 -9.35 -13.07
CA LEU A 102 15.29 -9.55 -11.71
C LEU A 102 16.59 -8.77 -11.52
N ILE A 103 17.02 -8.63 -10.27
CA ILE A 103 18.34 -8.05 -9.98
C ILE A 103 19.40 -9.03 -10.52
N PRO A 104 20.52 -8.54 -11.06
CA PRO A 104 21.58 -9.41 -11.54
C PRO A 104 21.96 -10.48 -10.51
N GLY A 105 21.97 -11.73 -10.96
CA GLY A 105 22.36 -12.88 -10.14
C GLY A 105 21.23 -13.51 -9.33
N GLU A 106 20.09 -12.85 -9.13
CA GLU A 106 18.96 -13.46 -8.38
C GLU A 106 18.43 -14.72 -9.06
N TRP A 107 18.43 -14.75 -10.40
CA TRP A 107 17.98 -15.91 -11.16
C TRP A 107 18.79 -17.18 -10.83
N PHE A 108 20.04 -17.07 -10.40
CA PHE A 108 20.83 -18.23 -9.97
C PHE A 108 20.12 -18.98 -8.85
N SER A 109 19.68 -18.29 -7.80
CA SER A 109 18.91 -18.87 -6.70
C SER A 109 17.48 -19.25 -7.14
N PHE A 110 16.81 -18.41 -7.93
CA PHE A 110 15.40 -18.66 -8.33
C PHE A 110 15.23 -19.70 -9.44
N SER A 111 16.30 -20.12 -10.12
CA SER A 111 16.26 -21.19 -11.10
C SER A 111 16.01 -22.56 -10.46
N GLN A 112 16.33 -22.72 -9.17
CA GLN A 112 16.14 -23.96 -8.42
C GLN A 112 14.66 -24.28 -8.23
N PRO A 113 14.23 -25.56 -8.35
CA PRO A 113 12.81 -25.93 -8.30
C PRO A 113 12.05 -25.42 -7.06
N LEU A 114 12.71 -25.45 -5.90
CA LEU A 114 12.14 -25.03 -4.62
C LEU A 114 11.71 -23.56 -4.59
N PHE A 115 12.41 -22.67 -5.30
CA PHE A 115 12.14 -21.23 -5.31
C PHE A 115 11.45 -20.78 -6.60
N LYS A 116 11.66 -21.50 -7.70
CA LYS A 116 11.07 -21.21 -9.01
C LYS A 116 9.54 -21.27 -8.95
N ILE A 117 8.98 -22.36 -8.45
CA ILE A 117 7.53 -22.58 -8.45
C ILE A 117 6.81 -21.52 -7.60
N PRO A 118 7.19 -21.27 -6.33
CA PRO A 118 6.56 -20.22 -5.53
C PRO A 118 6.71 -18.83 -6.15
N LEU A 119 7.86 -18.50 -6.75
CA LEU A 119 8.05 -17.20 -7.40
C LEU A 119 7.04 -16.98 -8.54
N PHE A 120 6.84 -17.96 -9.43
CA PHE A 120 5.86 -17.82 -10.51
C PHE A 120 4.43 -17.72 -9.96
N ILE A 121 4.05 -18.58 -9.00
CA ILE A 121 2.72 -18.51 -8.38
C ILE A 121 2.48 -17.13 -7.76
N HIS A 122 3.47 -16.59 -7.04
CA HIS A 122 3.42 -15.24 -6.48
C HIS A 122 3.21 -14.19 -7.58
N ILE A 123 4.02 -14.21 -8.65
CA ILE A 123 3.94 -13.25 -9.75
C ILE A 123 2.55 -13.26 -10.42
N TYR A 124 2.05 -14.44 -10.78
CA TYR A 124 0.75 -14.58 -11.43
C TYR A 124 -0.38 -14.11 -10.51
N LEU A 125 -0.47 -14.66 -9.29
CA LEU A 125 -1.58 -14.37 -8.39
C LEU A 125 -1.54 -12.94 -7.85
N ALA A 126 -0.36 -12.36 -7.59
CA ALA A 126 -0.24 -10.96 -7.21
C ALA A 126 -0.68 -10.02 -8.35
N THR A 127 -0.39 -10.38 -9.61
CA THR A 127 -0.78 -9.57 -10.77
C THR A 127 -2.30 -9.63 -11.00
N PHE A 128 -2.88 -10.82 -11.06
CA PHE A 128 -4.33 -10.98 -11.23
C PHE A 128 -5.11 -10.45 -10.02
N GLY A 129 -4.65 -10.73 -8.80
CA GLY A 129 -5.26 -10.22 -7.57
C GLY A 129 -5.19 -8.70 -7.46
N GLY A 130 -4.07 -8.09 -7.85
CA GLY A 130 -3.89 -6.64 -7.85
C GLY A 130 -4.84 -5.92 -8.82
N ILE A 131 -4.97 -6.43 -10.04
CA ILE A 131 -5.94 -5.90 -11.02
C ILE A 131 -7.37 -6.09 -10.51
N GLY A 132 -7.70 -7.29 -10.02
CA GLY A 132 -9.00 -7.61 -9.43
C GLY A 132 -9.38 -6.70 -8.25
N ALA A 133 -8.40 -6.31 -7.43
CA ALA A 133 -8.60 -5.45 -6.27
C ALA A 133 -9.07 -4.04 -6.65
N VAL A 134 -8.67 -3.49 -7.82
CA VAL A 134 -9.15 -2.17 -8.25
C VAL A 134 -10.65 -2.19 -8.51
N PHE A 135 -11.16 -3.25 -9.14
CA PHE A 135 -12.60 -3.42 -9.38
C PHE A 135 -13.42 -3.52 -8.09
N GLN A 136 -12.82 -3.97 -6.97
CA GLN A 136 -13.50 -4.04 -5.67
C GLN A 136 -13.86 -2.66 -5.09
N PHE A 137 -13.13 -1.62 -5.45
CA PHE A 137 -13.37 -0.26 -4.94
C PHE A 137 -14.27 0.59 -5.84
N ILE A 138 -14.73 0.07 -6.98
CA ILE A 138 -15.66 0.77 -7.86
C ILE A 138 -17.08 0.72 -7.26
N PRO A 139 -17.66 1.85 -6.82
CA PRO A 139 -18.96 1.85 -6.14
C PRO A 139 -20.10 1.36 -7.03
N ALA A 140 -20.06 1.63 -8.34
CA ALA A 140 -21.07 1.16 -9.28
C ALA A 140 -21.22 -0.37 -9.28
N ILE A 141 -20.11 -1.12 -9.30
CA ILE A 141 -20.12 -2.59 -9.29
C ILE A 141 -20.78 -3.10 -8.01
N ARG A 142 -20.43 -2.52 -6.87
CA ARG A 142 -21.03 -2.92 -5.59
C ARG A 142 -22.52 -2.61 -5.52
N ARG A 143 -22.99 -1.51 -6.10
CA ARG A 143 -24.41 -1.10 -6.00
C ARG A 143 -25.33 -1.83 -6.98
N SER A 144 -24.88 -2.07 -8.22
CA SER A 144 -25.74 -2.69 -9.24
C SER A 144 -25.49 -4.18 -9.42
N LYS A 145 -24.30 -4.68 -9.08
CA LYS A 145 -23.87 -6.07 -9.33
C LYS A 145 -23.17 -6.68 -8.11
N VAL A 146 -23.89 -6.75 -6.98
CA VAL A 146 -23.36 -7.30 -5.70
C VAL A 146 -22.80 -8.72 -5.85
N LEU A 147 -23.43 -9.57 -6.66
CA LEU A 147 -22.92 -10.94 -6.90
C LEU A 147 -21.53 -10.93 -7.54
N LEU A 148 -21.30 -10.08 -8.55
CA LEU A 148 -19.98 -9.92 -9.16
C LEU A 148 -18.95 -9.38 -8.17
N HIS A 149 -19.34 -8.41 -7.34
CA HIS A 149 -18.48 -7.89 -6.28
C HIS A 149 -18.04 -9.01 -5.31
N ARG A 150 -18.98 -9.88 -4.90
CA ARG A 150 -18.70 -11.02 -4.01
C ARG A 150 -17.79 -12.05 -4.66
N ILE A 151 -18.09 -12.50 -5.88
CA ILE A 151 -17.29 -13.50 -6.60
C ILE A 151 -15.86 -12.97 -6.81
N ASN A 152 -15.72 -11.77 -7.39
CA ASN A 152 -14.41 -11.15 -7.55
C ASN A 152 -13.71 -10.93 -6.20
N GLY A 153 -14.45 -10.64 -5.13
CA GLY A 153 -13.90 -10.40 -3.81
C GLY A 153 -13.25 -11.66 -3.22
N TYR A 154 -13.92 -12.81 -3.34
CA TYR A 154 -13.34 -14.10 -2.93
C TYR A 154 -12.17 -14.51 -3.82
N THR A 155 -12.24 -14.28 -5.13
CA THR A 155 -11.11 -14.53 -6.04
C THR A 155 -9.90 -13.69 -5.68
N VAL A 156 -10.06 -12.38 -5.46
CA VAL A 156 -8.98 -11.47 -5.05
C VAL A 156 -8.39 -11.91 -3.71
N LEU A 157 -9.24 -12.27 -2.73
CA LEU A 157 -8.79 -12.72 -1.42
C LEU A 157 -7.93 -13.99 -1.54
N PHE A 158 -8.39 -14.97 -2.31
CA PHE A 158 -7.65 -16.20 -2.58
C PHE A 158 -6.31 -15.91 -3.26
N CYS A 159 -6.32 -15.12 -4.35
CA CYS A 159 -5.11 -14.73 -5.07
C CYS A 159 -4.10 -14.06 -4.15
N LEU A 160 -4.52 -13.08 -3.34
CA LEU A 160 -3.62 -12.34 -2.46
C LEU A 160 -3.05 -13.21 -1.34
N VAL A 161 -3.86 -14.05 -0.68
CA VAL A 161 -3.37 -14.91 0.41
C VAL A 161 -2.36 -15.93 -0.11
N VAL A 162 -2.67 -16.63 -1.20
CA VAL A 162 -1.73 -17.60 -1.79
C VAL A 162 -0.49 -16.89 -2.32
N ALA A 163 -0.63 -15.73 -2.95
CA ALA A 163 0.51 -14.92 -3.38
C ALA A 163 1.41 -14.52 -2.20
N MET A 164 0.86 -14.16 -1.04
CA MET A 164 1.67 -13.82 0.14
C MET A 164 2.43 -15.03 0.67
N ILE A 165 1.79 -16.19 0.76
CA ILE A 165 2.45 -17.43 1.20
C ILE A 165 3.61 -17.77 0.27
N CYS A 166 3.38 -17.80 -1.05
CA CYS A 166 4.43 -18.04 -2.04
C CYS A 166 5.52 -16.94 -2.03
N GLY A 167 5.13 -15.70 -1.75
CA GLY A 167 6.05 -14.58 -1.55
C GLY A 167 6.98 -14.80 -0.36
N CYS A 168 6.50 -15.39 0.73
CA CYS A 168 7.34 -15.74 1.89
C CYS A 168 8.40 -16.80 1.54
N PHE A 169 8.08 -17.77 0.68
CA PHE A 169 9.07 -18.73 0.18
C PHE A 169 10.13 -18.03 -0.68
N ALA A 170 9.69 -17.16 -1.60
CA ALA A 170 10.60 -16.38 -2.44
C ALA A 170 11.47 -15.40 -1.62
N ALA A 171 10.94 -14.84 -0.53
CA ALA A 171 11.65 -13.90 0.34
C ALA A 171 12.94 -14.49 0.91
N ARG A 172 13.03 -15.81 1.11
CA ARG A 172 14.25 -16.49 1.60
C ARG A 172 15.48 -16.27 0.71
N ARG A 173 15.29 -15.96 -0.58
CA ARG A 173 16.35 -15.75 -1.57
C ARG A 173 16.27 -14.41 -2.28
N ALA A 174 15.15 -13.69 -2.15
CA ALA A 174 14.99 -12.35 -2.69
C ALA A 174 16.07 -11.42 -2.11
N PHE A 175 16.71 -10.64 -2.97
CA PHE A 175 17.77 -9.70 -2.59
C PHE A 175 18.89 -10.37 -1.78
N GLY A 176 19.31 -11.57 -2.19
CA GLY A 176 20.36 -12.33 -1.52
C GLY A 176 19.93 -13.01 -0.21
N GLY A 177 18.65 -12.90 0.16
CA GLY A 177 18.15 -13.47 1.40
C GLY A 177 18.66 -12.74 2.64
N GLU A 178 18.93 -11.43 2.56
CA GLU A 178 19.30 -10.67 3.75
C GLU A 178 18.17 -10.69 4.80
N ILE A 179 18.52 -10.94 6.07
CA ILE A 179 17.53 -11.12 7.14
C ILE A 179 16.67 -9.88 7.35
N ASN A 180 17.23 -8.69 7.07
CA ASN A 180 16.51 -7.42 7.15
C ASN A 180 15.37 -7.35 6.12
N ALA A 181 15.65 -7.69 4.86
CA ALA A 181 14.64 -7.75 3.80
C ALA A 181 13.62 -8.86 4.07
N GLN A 182 14.07 -10.05 4.50
CA GLN A 182 13.19 -11.16 4.88
C GLN A 182 12.20 -10.77 5.97
N GLY A 183 12.69 -10.13 7.05
CA GLY A 183 11.86 -9.67 8.15
C GLY A 183 10.76 -8.72 7.69
N ALA A 184 11.10 -7.76 6.84
CA ALA A 184 10.12 -6.82 6.29
C ALA A 184 9.07 -7.52 5.41
N TYR A 185 9.47 -8.47 4.55
CA TYR A 185 8.54 -9.26 3.74
C TYR A 185 7.59 -10.11 4.61
N TYR A 186 8.09 -10.74 5.66
CA TYR A 186 7.28 -11.56 6.56
C TYR A 186 6.28 -10.72 7.35
N VAL A 187 6.69 -9.55 7.85
CA VAL A 187 5.77 -8.60 8.48
C VAL A 187 4.70 -8.14 7.49
N GLN A 188 5.08 -7.82 6.25
CA GLN A 188 4.12 -7.42 5.23
C GLN A 188 3.09 -8.54 4.94
N ALA A 189 3.55 -9.77 4.78
CA ALA A 189 2.67 -10.93 4.56
C ALA A 189 1.71 -11.13 5.76
N LEU A 190 2.22 -11.04 6.99
CA LEU A 190 1.43 -11.16 8.20
C LEU A 190 0.35 -10.08 8.28
N LEU A 191 0.69 -8.81 8.00
CA LEU A 191 -0.26 -7.70 8.00
C LEU A 191 -1.38 -7.93 6.97
N ILE A 192 -1.03 -8.34 5.74
CA ILE A 192 -2.00 -8.58 4.67
C ILE A 192 -2.90 -9.77 5.02
N ILE A 193 -2.34 -10.90 5.45
CA ILE A 193 -3.10 -12.11 5.81
C ILE A 193 -4.01 -11.84 7.02
N SER A 194 -3.54 -11.10 8.02
CA SER A 194 -4.35 -10.72 9.18
C SER A 194 -5.54 -9.84 8.79
N CYS A 195 -5.32 -8.87 7.89
CA CYS A 195 -6.40 -8.03 7.35
C CYS A 195 -7.38 -8.85 6.50
N ALA A 196 -6.88 -9.77 5.69
CA ALA A 196 -7.68 -10.71 4.89
C ALA A 196 -8.61 -11.54 5.79
N PHE A 197 -8.06 -12.14 6.85
CA PHE A 197 -8.82 -12.92 7.83
C PHE A 197 -9.89 -12.08 8.55
N MET A 198 -9.51 -10.90 9.05
CA MET A 198 -10.45 -10.01 9.73
C MET A 198 -11.53 -9.47 8.79
N GLY A 199 -11.19 -9.17 7.54
CA GLY A 199 -12.16 -8.78 6.52
C GLY A 199 -13.14 -9.90 6.20
N PHE A 200 -12.65 -11.12 6.01
CA PHE A 200 -13.49 -12.30 5.76
C PHE A 200 -14.46 -12.56 6.91
N LYS A 201 -13.98 -12.53 8.16
CA LYS A 201 -14.81 -12.74 9.36
C LYS A 201 -15.97 -11.74 9.48
N ASN A 202 -15.77 -10.51 8.99
CA ASN A 202 -16.77 -9.45 9.08
C ASN A 202 -17.64 -9.32 7.81
N VAL A 203 -17.39 -10.07 6.74
CA VAL A 203 -18.07 -9.88 5.43
C VAL A 203 -19.60 -10.04 5.53
N LYS A 204 -20.08 -10.94 6.39
CA LYS A 204 -21.52 -11.15 6.66
C LYS A 204 -22.01 -10.47 7.94
N LYS A 205 -21.11 -10.17 8.90
CA LYS A 205 -21.48 -9.68 10.24
C LYS A 205 -21.55 -8.16 10.31
N ASP A 206 -20.52 -7.49 9.80
CA ASP A 206 -20.41 -6.03 9.86
C ASP A 206 -19.66 -5.56 8.61
N THR A 207 -20.42 -5.14 7.61
CA THR A 207 -19.87 -4.69 6.33
C THR A 207 -19.02 -3.41 6.48
N ARG A 208 -19.20 -2.64 7.56
CA ARG A 208 -18.38 -1.45 7.86
C ARG A 208 -17.00 -1.87 8.34
N ARG A 209 -16.93 -2.81 9.29
CA ARG A 209 -15.66 -3.41 9.73
C ARG A 209 -14.96 -4.12 8.59
N HIS A 210 -15.68 -4.90 7.80
CA HIS A 210 -15.16 -5.54 6.59
C HIS A 210 -14.46 -4.52 5.69
N ARG A 211 -15.14 -3.41 5.35
CA ARG A 211 -14.57 -2.34 4.53
C ARG A 211 -13.27 -1.78 5.11
N LYS A 212 -13.24 -1.47 6.41
CA LYS A 212 -12.03 -0.93 7.08
C LYS A 212 -10.85 -1.91 6.96
N TRP A 213 -11.08 -3.21 7.14
CA TRP A 213 -10.05 -4.24 6.99
C TRP A 213 -9.58 -4.44 5.53
N MET A 214 -10.49 -4.38 4.55
CA MET A 214 -10.11 -4.49 3.14
C MET A 214 -9.32 -3.27 2.64
N LEU A 215 -9.63 -2.07 3.15
CA LEU A 215 -8.83 -0.89 2.87
C LEU A 215 -7.39 -1.02 3.41
N ARG A 216 -7.22 -1.52 4.63
CA ARG A 216 -5.90 -1.84 5.21
C ARG A 216 -5.13 -2.85 4.36
N MET A 217 -5.78 -3.96 4.01
CA MET A 217 -5.17 -5.01 3.19
C MET A 217 -4.59 -4.45 1.88
N VAL A 218 -5.36 -3.63 1.17
CA VAL A 218 -4.95 -3.09 -0.14
C VAL A 218 -3.89 -1.99 0.02
N CYS A 219 -3.96 -1.19 1.08
CA CYS A 219 -2.90 -0.24 1.40
C CYS A 219 -1.57 -0.98 1.66
N TYR A 220 -1.59 -2.02 2.50
CA TYR A 220 -0.40 -2.82 2.79
C TYR A 220 0.14 -3.58 1.56
N ALA A 221 -0.72 -3.99 0.63
CA ALA A 221 -0.27 -4.52 -0.66
C ALA A 221 0.47 -3.46 -1.50
N GLY A 222 0.05 -2.19 -1.42
CA GLY A 222 0.70 -1.04 -2.04
C GLY A 222 2.13 -0.76 -1.54
N ASN A 223 2.53 -1.33 -0.40
CA ASN A 223 3.90 -1.23 0.13
C ASN A 223 4.97 -1.63 -0.88
N ALA A 224 4.72 -2.65 -1.71
CA ALA A 224 5.66 -3.10 -2.73
C ALA A 224 5.98 -2.03 -3.79
N LEU A 225 5.03 -1.14 -4.09
CA LEU A 225 5.25 -0.01 -5.01
C LEU A 225 6.07 1.08 -4.32
N THR A 226 5.67 1.49 -3.12
CA THR A 226 6.36 2.54 -2.36
C THR A 226 7.80 2.14 -2.04
N ALA A 227 8.04 0.90 -1.65
CA ALA A 227 9.39 0.39 -1.38
C ALA A 227 10.29 0.49 -2.63
N ARG A 228 9.77 0.24 -3.84
CA ARG A 228 10.56 0.40 -5.07
C ARG A 228 10.92 1.87 -5.33
N LEU A 229 9.98 2.78 -5.12
CA LEU A 229 10.21 4.21 -5.29
C LEU A 229 11.25 4.75 -4.30
N ILE A 230 11.32 4.18 -3.09
CA ILE A 230 12.34 4.51 -2.08
C ILE A 230 13.68 3.84 -2.40
N ALA A 231 13.66 2.59 -2.89
CA ALA A 231 14.89 1.83 -3.18
C ALA A 231 15.73 2.47 -4.29
N LEU A 232 15.10 3.05 -5.32
CA LEU A 232 15.82 3.69 -6.42
C LEU A 232 16.79 4.80 -5.96
N PRO A 233 16.35 5.87 -5.26
CA PRO A 233 17.26 6.88 -4.75
C PRO A 233 18.16 6.35 -3.63
N THR A 234 17.68 5.41 -2.81
CA THR A 234 18.50 4.81 -1.73
C THR A 234 19.76 4.16 -2.27
N ARG A 235 19.66 3.42 -3.39
CA ARG A 235 20.82 2.79 -4.04
C ARG A 235 21.84 3.81 -4.53
N SER A 236 21.37 4.93 -5.11
CA SER A 236 22.24 6.03 -5.53
C SER A 236 22.93 6.69 -4.34
N ILE A 237 22.21 6.96 -3.25
CA ILE A 237 22.77 7.57 -2.02
C ILE A 237 23.84 6.66 -1.41
N ILE A 238 23.54 5.37 -1.28
CA ILE A 238 24.48 4.36 -0.75
C ILE A 238 25.76 4.31 -1.59
N THR A 239 25.63 4.40 -2.92
CA THR A 239 26.77 4.45 -3.85
C THR A 239 27.62 5.69 -3.62
N LEU A 240 26.99 6.87 -3.45
CA LEU A 240 27.69 8.13 -3.20
C LEU A 240 28.44 8.13 -1.86
N ILE A 241 27.87 7.49 -0.82
CA ILE A 241 28.54 7.34 0.47
C ILE A 241 29.74 6.41 0.36
N GLY A 242 29.63 5.33 -0.43
CA GLY A 242 30.76 4.47 -0.78
C GLY A 242 31.25 3.55 0.34
N THR A 243 30.58 3.49 1.50
CA THR A 243 31.00 2.67 2.66
C THR A 243 30.12 1.44 2.91
N TYR A 244 29.18 1.14 2.02
CA TYR A 244 28.23 0.04 2.19
C TYR A 244 28.67 -1.20 1.41
N TYR A 245 28.40 -2.36 2.00
CA TYR A 245 28.70 -3.67 1.43
C TYR A 245 27.54 -4.62 1.72
N SER A 246 27.28 -5.53 0.79
CA SER A 246 26.39 -6.68 1.00
C SER A 246 27.18 -7.98 0.89
N ILE A 247 26.70 -9.02 1.56
CA ILE A 247 27.34 -10.32 1.61
C ILE A 247 26.84 -11.16 0.42
N PHE A 248 27.78 -11.83 -0.26
CA PHE A 248 27.54 -12.74 -1.38
C PHE A 248 28.21 -14.08 -1.11
N ARG A 249 27.63 -15.16 -1.62
CA ARG A 249 28.30 -16.46 -1.68
C ARG A 249 29.22 -16.52 -2.89
N CYS A 250 30.33 -17.24 -2.79
CA CYS A 250 31.29 -17.30 -3.89
C CYS A 250 30.71 -17.93 -5.17
N ASP A 251 29.82 -18.92 -5.06
CA ASP A 251 29.09 -19.45 -6.22
C ASP A 251 28.22 -18.38 -6.95
N GLU A 252 27.61 -17.46 -6.21
CA GLU A 252 26.89 -16.32 -6.78
C GLU A 252 27.82 -15.35 -7.52
N VAL A 253 28.98 -15.06 -6.93
CA VAL A 253 30.01 -14.19 -7.51
C VAL A 253 30.58 -14.79 -8.81
N ILE A 254 30.94 -16.08 -8.78
CA ILE A 254 31.47 -16.81 -9.94
C ILE A 254 30.45 -16.80 -11.09
N ASN A 255 29.18 -17.06 -10.78
CA ASN A 255 28.11 -17.07 -11.78
C ASN A 255 27.86 -15.67 -12.42
N LEU A 256 28.11 -14.59 -11.66
CA LEU A 256 27.92 -13.21 -12.12
C LEU A 256 29.10 -12.65 -12.91
N ILE A 257 30.35 -12.86 -12.46
CA ILE A 257 31.54 -12.29 -13.10
C ILE A 257 31.95 -13.09 -14.34
N ARG A 258 31.89 -14.44 -14.28
CA ARG A 258 32.26 -15.38 -15.36
C ARG A 258 33.66 -15.19 -15.97
N ALA A 259 34.53 -14.40 -15.32
CA ALA A 259 35.90 -14.12 -15.72
C ALA A 259 36.86 -14.52 -14.57
N PRO A 260 37.63 -15.63 -14.72
CA PRO A 260 38.51 -16.13 -13.66
C PRO A 260 39.55 -15.12 -13.18
N GLU A 261 40.13 -14.34 -14.09
CA GLU A 261 41.15 -13.32 -13.77
C GLU A 261 40.59 -12.24 -12.83
N THR A 262 39.39 -11.72 -13.13
CA THR A 262 38.70 -10.73 -12.29
C THR A 262 38.34 -11.28 -10.91
N ILE A 263 37.95 -12.56 -10.84
CA ILE A 263 37.64 -13.25 -9.59
C ILE A 263 38.90 -13.40 -8.73
N GLN A 264 40.02 -13.84 -9.32
CA GLN A 264 41.29 -13.98 -8.60
C GLN A 264 41.81 -12.63 -8.08
N GLY A 265 41.69 -11.56 -8.86
CA GLY A 265 42.15 -10.23 -8.46
C GLY A 265 41.27 -9.57 -7.39
N SER A 266 39.94 -9.68 -7.50
CA SER A 266 39.00 -8.95 -6.62
C SER A 266 38.45 -9.78 -5.46
N PHE A 267 38.37 -11.10 -5.62
CA PHE A 267 37.77 -12.04 -4.66
C PHE A 267 38.58 -13.33 -4.56
N PRO A 268 39.86 -13.28 -4.13
CA PRO A 268 40.75 -14.45 -4.10
C PRO A 268 40.20 -15.60 -3.24
N GLN A 269 39.47 -15.29 -2.17
CA GLN A 269 38.76 -16.28 -1.34
C GLN A 269 37.72 -17.13 -2.10
N CYS A 270 37.26 -16.72 -3.28
CA CYS A 270 36.33 -17.51 -4.10
C CYS A 270 37.02 -18.55 -5.00
N ASN A 271 38.35 -18.68 -4.94
CA ASN A 271 39.10 -19.73 -5.63
C ASN A 271 39.13 -21.07 -4.84
N SER A 272 38.29 -21.23 -3.82
CA SER A 272 38.21 -22.45 -3.02
C SER A 272 37.49 -23.58 -3.76
N THR A 273 37.81 -24.84 -3.42
CA THR A 273 37.12 -26.03 -3.93
C THR A 273 35.66 -26.12 -3.48
N ASP A 274 35.30 -25.46 -2.37
CA ASP A 274 33.93 -25.35 -1.88
C ASP A 274 33.42 -23.90 -1.94
N ALA A 275 33.09 -23.43 -3.14
CA ALA A 275 32.52 -22.10 -3.37
C ALA A 275 31.12 -21.90 -2.76
N THR A 276 30.51 -22.95 -2.20
CA THR A 276 29.13 -22.90 -1.68
C THR A 276 29.05 -22.47 -0.22
N SER A 277 30.12 -22.68 0.55
CA SER A 277 30.23 -22.36 1.98
C SER A 277 31.03 -21.07 2.26
N VAL A 278 31.69 -20.51 1.24
CA VAL A 278 32.48 -19.27 1.37
C VAL A 278 31.64 -18.05 1.03
N PHE A 279 31.75 -17.02 1.86
CA PHE A 279 31.06 -15.75 1.72
C PHE A 279 32.05 -14.60 1.61
N VAL A 280 31.72 -13.60 0.79
CA VAL A 280 32.53 -12.40 0.54
C VAL A 280 31.68 -11.15 0.63
N ALA A 281 32.28 -10.07 1.11
CA ALA A 281 31.66 -8.74 1.09
C ALA A 281 31.88 -8.10 -0.29
N VAL A 282 30.81 -7.59 -0.89
CA VAL A 282 30.82 -6.91 -2.18
C VAL A 282 30.39 -5.47 -1.97
N HIS A 283 31.18 -4.52 -2.47
CA HIS A 283 30.86 -3.10 -2.37
C HIS A 283 29.53 -2.77 -3.04
N ALA A 284 28.74 -1.89 -2.43
CA ALA A 284 27.44 -1.47 -2.95
C ALA A 284 27.61 -0.25 -3.86
N SER A 285 27.49 -0.45 -5.18
CA SER A 285 27.59 0.63 -6.16
C SER A 285 26.67 0.41 -7.34
N VAL A 286 26.02 1.46 -7.83
CA VAL A 286 25.24 1.41 -9.08
C VAL A 286 26.11 1.58 -10.34
N HIS A 287 27.42 1.78 -10.20
CA HIS A 287 28.36 1.85 -11.31
C HIS A 287 28.68 0.45 -11.89
N ASP A 288 29.25 0.42 -13.09
CA ASP A 288 28.88 -0.51 -14.18
C ASP A 288 29.02 -2.06 -14.05
N PRO A 289 29.69 -2.72 -13.08
CA PRO A 289 29.63 -4.19 -13.05
C PRO A 289 28.34 -4.71 -12.36
N PRO A 290 27.60 -5.68 -12.96
CA PRO A 290 26.32 -6.18 -12.43
C PRO A 290 26.35 -6.68 -10.99
N LEU A 291 27.52 -7.14 -10.53
CA LEU A 291 27.75 -7.59 -9.16
C LEU A 291 27.58 -6.46 -8.14
N TYR A 292 28.14 -5.27 -8.40
CA TYR A 292 28.03 -4.12 -7.50
C TYR A 292 26.60 -3.57 -7.51
N VAL A 293 25.96 -3.55 -8.69
CA VAL A 293 24.56 -3.14 -8.86
C VAL A 293 23.64 -4.04 -8.04
N ALA A 294 23.90 -5.34 -8.03
CA ALA A 294 23.20 -6.30 -7.19
C ALA A 294 23.45 -6.03 -5.70
N SER A 295 24.69 -5.77 -5.30
CA SER A 295 25.05 -5.43 -3.92
C SER A 295 24.30 -4.18 -3.42
N ALA A 296 24.26 -3.11 -4.22
CA ALA A 296 23.49 -1.92 -3.89
C ALA A 296 21.98 -2.21 -3.73
N ALA A 297 21.44 -3.08 -4.59
CA ALA A 297 20.03 -3.48 -4.48
C ALA A 297 19.75 -4.25 -3.18
N ARG A 298 20.62 -5.18 -2.79
CA ARG A 298 20.51 -5.95 -1.54
C ARG A 298 20.51 -5.02 -0.33
N ALA A 299 21.53 -4.17 -0.22
CA ALA A 299 21.70 -3.22 0.88
C ALA A 299 20.52 -2.23 1.02
N ALA A 300 19.97 -1.75 -0.08
CA ALA A 300 18.88 -0.76 -0.06
C ALA A 300 17.50 -1.34 0.24
N GLN A 301 17.27 -2.62 -0.05
CA GLN A 301 15.92 -3.18 -0.10
C GLN A 301 15.25 -3.25 1.27
N GLY A 302 15.95 -3.75 2.29
CA GLY A 302 15.41 -3.90 3.64
C GLY A 302 14.93 -2.56 4.21
N LEU A 303 15.79 -1.54 4.13
CA LEU A 303 15.46 -0.17 4.55
C LEU A 303 14.21 0.36 3.84
N SER A 304 14.16 0.19 2.52
CA SER A 304 13.07 0.69 1.70
C SER A 304 11.73 0.03 2.05
N LEU A 305 11.72 -1.27 2.33
CA LEU A 305 10.53 -2.00 2.76
C LEU A 305 10.02 -1.54 4.13
N TRP A 306 10.92 -1.32 5.10
CA TRP A 306 10.54 -0.86 6.43
C TRP A 306 9.96 0.54 6.43
N ILE A 307 10.61 1.49 5.75
CA ILE A 307 10.11 2.87 5.62
C ILE A 307 8.74 2.85 4.95
N ALA A 308 8.60 2.12 3.84
CA ALA A 308 7.32 1.99 3.17
C ALA A 308 6.24 1.38 4.09
N THR A 309 6.60 0.37 4.89
CA THR A 309 5.65 -0.28 5.80
C THR A 309 5.10 0.71 6.83
N VAL A 310 5.97 1.51 7.45
CA VAL A 310 5.57 2.55 8.41
C VAL A 310 4.66 3.58 7.74
N ILE A 311 5.03 4.06 6.56
CA ILE A 311 4.21 5.01 5.78
C ILE A 311 2.80 4.45 5.57
N HIS A 312 2.69 3.19 5.14
CA HIS A 312 1.40 2.56 4.84
C HIS A 312 0.55 2.30 6.09
N ILE A 313 1.16 1.91 7.21
CA ILE A 313 0.46 1.75 8.50
C ILE A 313 -0.11 3.09 8.95
N LEU A 314 0.69 4.16 8.93
CA LEU A 314 0.22 5.48 9.37
C LEU A 314 -0.81 6.08 8.41
N ALA A 315 -0.54 6.01 7.10
CA ALA A 315 -1.40 6.61 6.08
C ALA A 315 -2.82 6.03 6.10
N ILE A 316 -2.95 4.70 6.27
CA ILE A 316 -4.28 4.09 6.25
C ILE A 316 -5.09 4.42 7.50
N GLU A 317 -4.47 4.45 8.68
CA GLU A 317 -5.19 4.79 9.91
C GLU A 317 -5.65 6.25 9.91
N ILE A 318 -4.79 7.17 9.44
CA ILE A 318 -5.17 8.58 9.24
C ILE A 318 -6.33 8.69 8.25
N TYR A 319 -6.28 7.95 7.14
CA TYR A 319 -7.34 7.96 6.14
C TYR A 319 -8.67 7.42 6.69
N ILE A 320 -8.63 6.30 7.42
CA ILE A 320 -9.83 5.72 8.03
C ILE A 320 -10.41 6.68 9.07
N TYR A 321 -9.59 7.24 9.95
CA TYR A 321 -10.01 8.20 10.96
C TYR A 321 -10.70 9.42 10.35
N LYS A 322 -10.07 10.05 9.35
CA LYS A 322 -10.62 11.24 8.66
C LYS A 322 -11.90 10.95 7.87
N THR A 323 -12.09 9.72 7.41
CA THR A 323 -13.27 9.36 6.60
C THR A 323 -14.38 8.70 7.40
N ASP A 324 -14.20 8.38 8.69
CA ASP A 324 -15.14 7.55 9.44
C ASP A 324 -16.51 8.21 9.63
N ALA A 325 -16.54 9.45 10.14
CA ALA A 325 -17.77 10.20 10.38
C ALA A 325 -18.56 10.46 9.08
N ALA A 326 -17.85 10.81 8.00
CA ALA A 326 -18.45 10.99 6.69
C ALA A 326 -19.10 9.70 6.17
N ASN A 327 -18.59 8.52 6.56
CA ASN A 327 -19.18 7.24 6.17
C ASN A 327 -20.42 6.86 7.02
N GLN A 328 -20.59 7.42 8.23
CA GLN A 328 -21.73 7.12 9.11
C GLN A 328 -23.03 7.79 8.68
N VAL A 329 -22.98 9.05 8.24
CA VAL A 329 -24.17 9.80 7.76
C VAL A 329 -24.67 9.28 6.41
N ARG A 330 -23.83 8.50 5.71
CA ARG A 330 -24.12 7.93 4.39
C ARG A 330 -24.85 6.59 4.51
N LEU A 331 -26.10 6.62 4.97
CA LEU A 331 -27.03 5.48 5.04
C LEU A 331 -27.20 4.69 3.73
N ASN A 332 -26.74 5.23 2.59
CA ASN A 332 -26.82 4.59 1.26
C ASN A 332 -25.47 4.12 0.68
N PHE A 333 -24.37 4.12 1.46
CA PHE A 333 -23.03 3.70 0.98
C PHE A 333 -22.59 2.30 1.43
N ALA A 334 -23.37 1.66 2.30
CA ALA A 334 -23.30 0.24 2.57
C ALA A 334 -24.74 -0.19 2.83
N LEU A 335 -25.21 -1.20 2.09
CA LEU A 335 -26.53 -1.81 2.31
C LEU A 335 -26.66 -2.19 3.79
N GLU A 336 -27.34 -1.37 4.59
CA GLU A 336 -28.19 -1.86 5.65
C GLU A 336 -29.53 -2.12 4.97
N PRO A 337 -29.99 -3.37 4.84
CA PRO A 337 -31.41 -3.61 4.96
C PRO A 337 -31.80 -3.12 6.36
N ARG A 338 -32.38 -1.92 6.46
CA ARG A 338 -33.25 -1.63 7.59
C ARG A 338 -34.63 -2.19 7.23
N ASP A 339 -34.73 -3.51 7.24
CA ASP A 339 -35.95 -4.14 7.73
C ASP A 339 -35.85 -4.07 9.26
N PHE A 340 -36.21 -2.91 9.81
CA PHE A 340 -36.74 -2.85 11.17
C PHE A 340 -38.25 -2.79 11.04
N THR A 341 -38.85 -3.92 10.68
CA THR A 341 -40.14 -4.25 11.26
C THR A 341 -39.84 -4.99 12.56
N GLN A 342 -40.03 -4.32 13.68
CA GLN A 342 -41.02 -4.68 14.70
C GLN A 342 -40.77 -3.87 15.98
N GLU A 343 -41.84 -3.17 16.37
CA GLU A 343 -42.20 -2.63 17.68
C GLU A 343 -41.47 -1.39 18.20
#